data_AF-C1MP24-F1
#
_entry.id   AF-C1MP24-F1
#
_cell.length_a   1.000
_cell.length_b   1.000
_cell.length_c   1.000
_cell.angle_alpha   90.00
_cell.angle_beta   90.00
_cell.angle_gamma   90.00
#
_symmetry.space_group_name_H-M   'P 1'
#
loop_
_entity.id
_entity.type
_entity.pdbx_description
1 polymer ?
#
loop_
_entity_poly.entity_id
_entity_poly.type
_entity_poly.pdbx_seq_one_letter_code
_entity_poly.pdbx_strand_id
1 'polypeptide(L)'
;MAGKKKKAAAKDAPAGDDEKKAPAMPPPPPEDTTAASFVALADTGVSVPFPRSRSLSLDSSVAPCRIRRADAPDAHLSSSRPPTIRAQFTTTQYLREQLADASERLDLATKEATRREEAHAAERAAAAEKTEADARAAEADAKTAADALRATIEEMKRELDEVKEFRGGKQAMIDEIAGAKADLARAREEAARAANETRLANALEKSELAKEYEHKFDELKRQTSEDLETRLDDNSKRILAQNRKLADELRLHMRASAELEREKKVLFNENRKLRREVELRREMEEVYAKRFVSQKKEHDVAKDRVKALEHAVKRVTSDFDDERERIATEAWGDRSAAAEDANELRRLLHFKSKELSVIKKLAKEAVKQRGDMERFMIDSLEIVKKEIASERTRGGGGGGGGGARATSTSTSTSSTAALSDGSVDIKDMSWADRERVLRTLFAKMTAAPRRSHGGGGGGEKKPPLDVGEEALDGLRSDPSQPSIA
;
A
#
# COMPACT_ATOMS: atom_id res chain seq x y z
N MET A 1 7.35 58.11 -78.29
CA MET A 1 8.06 56.80 -78.35
C MET A 1 9.01 56.70 -77.16
N ALA A 2 9.08 55.49 -76.59
CA ALA A 2 9.96 54.96 -75.53
C ALA A 2 11.09 55.87 -75.00
N GLY A 3 11.29 56.10 -73.70
CA GLY A 3 11.20 55.17 -72.58
C GLY A 3 12.61 54.75 -72.16
N LYS A 4 13.05 55.14 -70.96
CA LYS A 4 13.94 54.35 -70.07
C LYS A 4 14.14 55.03 -68.72
N LYS A 5 13.44 54.48 -67.73
CA LYS A 5 13.74 54.61 -66.29
C LYS A 5 15.04 53.85 -66.00
N LYS A 6 15.97 54.44 -65.25
CA LYS A 6 17.00 53.68 -64.52
C LYS A 6 16.97 54.07 -63.04
N LYS A 7 16.70 53.05 -62.23
CA LYS A 7 16.59 53.01 -60.78
C LYS A 7 17.96 52.60 -60.27
N ALA A 8 18.61 53.43 -59.45
CA ALA A 8 19.81 53.04 -58.72
C ALA A 8 19.49 53.10 -57.22
N ALA A 9 19.53 51.93 -56.59
CA ALA A 9 19.36 51.74 -55.16
C ALA A 9 20.73 51.86 -54.49
N ALA A 10 20.88 52.83 -53.59
CA ALA A 10 22.00 52.89 -52.64
C ALA A 10 21.63 52.04 -51.42
N LYS A 11 22.51 51.10 -51.07
CA LYS A 11 22.41 50.19 -49.93
C LYS A 11 23.60 50.52 -49.02
N ASP A 12 23.44 51.52 -48.17
CA ASP A 12 24.37 51.80 -47.07
C ASP A 12 23.78 51.22 -45.78
N ALA A 13 24.52 50.27 -45.22
CA ALA A 13 24.29 49.69 -43.90
C ALA A 13 25.13 50.46 -42.88
N PRO A 14 24.56 50.96 -41.77
CA PRO A 14 25.37 51.39 -40.64
C PRO A 14 25.78 50.19 -39.78
N ALA A 15 27.06 50.20 -39.40
CA ALA A 15 27.66 49.33 -38.41
C ALA A 15 26.87 49.39 -37.09
N GLY A 16 26.52 48.22 -36.57
CA GLY A 16 25.95 48.05 -35.24
C GLY A 16 27.08 47.89 -34.24
N ASP A 17 27.05 48.75 -33.22
CA ASP A 17 27.94 48.79 -32.07
C ASP A 17 27.91 47.48 -31.26
N ASP A 18 29.10 47.08 -30.82
CA ASP A 18 29.37 46.03 -29.85
C ASP A 18 28.75 46.35 -28.48
N GLU A 19 27.57 45.80 -28.22
CA GLU A 19 26.96 45.81 -26.89
C GLU A 19 27.55 44.64 -26.07
N LYS A 20 28.50 44.99 -25.18
CA LYS A 20 29.07 44.10 -24.16
C LYS A 20 27.97 43.47 -23.31
N LYS A 21 27.60 42.24 -23.63
CA LYS A 21 26.73 41.38 -22.82
C LYS A 21 27.49 40.90 -21.58
N ALA A 22 27.17 41.50 -20.43
CA ALA A 22 27.60 41.02 -19.11
C ALA A 22 27.09 39.58 -18.87
N PRO A 23 27.89 38.69 -18.26
CA PRO A 23 27.45 37.33 -17.93
C PRO A 23 26.48 37.35 -16.75
N ALA A 24 25.35 36.66 -16.91
CA ALA A 24 24.40 36.37 -15.85
C ALA A 24 25.08 35.54 -14.75
N MET A 25 25.00 36.01 -13.50
CA MET A 25 25.40 35.24 -12.32
C MET A 25 24.48 34.03 -12.13
N PRO A 26 25.02 32.83 -11.84
CA PRO A 26 24.20 31.71 -11.37
C PRO A 26 23.77 31.93 -9.90
N PRO A 27 22.60 31.42 -9.48
CA PRO A 27 22.17 31.48 -8.09
C PRO A 27 23.04 30.60 -7.19
N PRO A 28 23.20 30.97 -5.90
CA PRO A 28 24.07 30.24 -4.97
C PRO A 28 23.47 28.89 -4.55
N PRO A 29 24.30 27.86 -4.28
CA PRO A 29 23.85 26.62 -3.66
C PRO A 29 23.64 26.80 -2.15
N PRO A 30 22.71 26.07 -1.52
CA PRO A 30 22.64 25.99 -0.06
C PRO A 30 23.62 24.92 0.48
N GLU A 31 24.65 25.38 1.19
CA GLU A 31 25.37 24.67 2.28
C GLU A 31 24.68 25.08 3.60
N ASP A 32 24.53 24.33 4.69
CA ASP A 32 25.10 23.11 5.25
C ASP A 32 24.17 22.66 6.40
N THR A 33 24.08 21.36 6.71
CA THR A 33 23.98 20.87 8.11
C THR A 33 24.10 19.34 8.17
N THR A 34 25.30 18.84 8.47
CA THR A 34 25.67 17.89 9.56
C THR A 34 27.10 17.39 9.24
N ALA A 35 28.12 17.83 9.98
CA ALA A 35 28.57 17.25 11.25
C ALA A 35 28.74 15.71 11.17
N ALA A 36 29.85 15.07 11.48
CA ALA A 36 31.10 15.51 12.06
C ALA A 36 32.20 14.45 11.80
N SER A 37 33.43 14.93 11.74
CA SER A 37 34.70 14.26 12.00
C SER A 37 34.70 13.08 12.99
N PHE A 38 35.36 11.97 12.64
CA PHE A 38 36.41 11.39 13.49
C PHE A 38 37.33 10.40 12.73
N VAL A 39 38.60 10.80 12.59
CA VAL A 39 39.87 10.06 12.83
C VAL A 39 40.07 8.63 12.26
N ALA A 40 40.94 8.56 11.25
CA ALA A 40 42.14 7.73 11.08
C ALA A 40 42.30 6.39 11.85
N LEU A 41 42.67 5.32 11.13
CA LEU A 41 44.03 4.74 11.08
C LEU A 41 44.07 3.48 10.19
N ALA A 42 45.20 3.30 9.48
CA ALA A 42 45.99 2.08 9.26
C ALA A 42 45.25 0.73 9.01
N ASP A 43 45.47 0.11 7.85
CA ASP A 43 46.52 -0.91 7.61
C ASP A 43 46.06 -2.33 7.96
N THR A 44 46.62 -3.30 7.22
CA THR A 44 46.28 -4.73 7.13
C THR A 44 45.06 -5.02 6.25
N GLY A 45 45.13 -5.83 5.19
CA GLY A 45 45.90 -7.05 5.06
C GLY A 45 45.07 -8.21 5.58
N VAL A 46 44.74 -9.12 4.66
CA VAL A 46 44.36 -10.53 4.90
C VAL A 46 42.86 -10.85 5.02
N SER A 47 42.48 -11.77 4.13
CA SER A 47 41.55 -12.91 4.32
C SER A 47 40.07 -12.65 4.53
N VAL A 48 39.33 -13.26 3.60
CA VAL A 48 38.05 -13.97 3.78
C VAL A 48 37.70 -14.26 5.25
N PRO A 49 36.47 -13.92 5.66
CA PRO A 49 35.71 -14.77 6.57
C PRO A 49 34.25 -14.90 6.10
N PHE A 50 33.60 -16.06 6.16
CA PHE A 50 32.82 -16.50 7.32
C PHE A 50 32.20 -17.89 7.00
N PRO A 51 31.80 -18.71 7.99
CA PRO A 51 32.54 -19.13 9.16
C PRO A 51 32.74 -20.65 9.18
N ARG A 52 33.78 -21.05 9.91
CA ARG A 52 34.03 -22.41 10.35
C ARG A 52 33.26 -22.67 11.65
N SER A 53 32.77 -23.91 11.76
CA SER A 53 32.85 -24.74 12.98
C SER A 53 31.82 -24.52 14.10
N ARG A 54 31.07 -25.59 14.37
CA ARG A 54 31.07 -26.45 15.59
C ARG A 54 29.63 -26.84 15.94
N SER A 55 29.28 -28.09 15.70
CA SER A 55 29.46 -29.24 16.61
C SER A 55 28.27 -29.43 17.54
N LEU A 56 27.34 -30.27 17.10
CA LEU A 56 26.66 -31.28 17.90
C LEU A 56 26.73 -32.53 17.01
N SER A 57 27.56 -33.56 17.24
CA SER A 57 27.57 -34.52 18.36
C SER A 57 26.17 -34.93 18.78
N LEU A 58 25.88 -36.24 18.59
CA LEU A 58 24.70 -37.07 18.86
C LEU A 58 24.24 -37.70 17.53
N ASP A 59 24.27 -38.99 17.25
CA ASP A 59 24.69 -40.21 17.96
C ASP A 59 25.02 -41.23 16.85
N SER A 60 26.13 -41.96 16.89
CA SER A 60 26.23 -43.18 17.69
C SER A 60 25.01 -44.10 17.55
N SER A 61 24.91 -44.83 16.45
CA SER A 61 24.53 -46.25 16.48
C SER A 61 24.93 -46.92 15.16
N VAL A 62 26.23 -47.08 14.91
CA VAL A 62 26.77 -48.45 14.91
C VAL A 62 26.21 -49.23 16.11
N ALA A 63 25.08 -49.92 15.88
CA ALA A 63 24.66 -51.06 16.68
C ALA A 63 25.06 -52.35 15.94
N PRO A 64 26.18 -52.96 16.32
CA PRO A 64 26.44 -54.35 16.05
C PRO A 64 25.64 -55.14 17.08
N CYS A 65 24.63 -55.90 16.66
CA CYS A 65 23.92 -56.79 17.57
C CYS A 65 23.75 -58.18 16.97
N ARG A 66 24.78 -58.98 17.28
CA ARG A 66 24.74 -60.42 17.54
C ARG A 66 24.31 -61.32 16.39
N ILE A 67 25.34 -61.77 15.66
CA ILE A 67 25.62 -63.21 15.60
C ILE A 67 25.48 -63.77 17.02
N ARG A 68 24.31 -64.34 17.36
CA ARG A 68 24.22 -65.45 18.30
C ARG A 68 24.40 -66.71 17.46
N ARG A 69 25.67 -67.13 17.38
CA ARG A 69 25.98 -68.54 17.25
C ARG A 69 25.51 -69.21 18.53
N ALA A 70 24.89 -70.38 18.39
CA ALA A 70 24.58 -71.34 19.44
C ALA A 70 23.59 -70.88 20.53
N ASP A 71 22.45 -71.56 20.58
CA ASP A 71 22.14 -72.53 21.64
C ASP A 71 20.87 -73.26 21.15
N ALA A 72 21.04 -74.31 20.35
CA ALA A 72 20.73 -75.64 20.85
C ALA A 72 21.18 -75.85 22.31
N PRO A 73 20.21 -76.10 23.20
CA PRO A 73 20.31 -77.21 24.12
C PRO A 73 19.04 -78.07 24.07
N ASP A 74 19.31 -79.33 23.76
CA ASP A 74 18.70 -80.54 24.27
C ASP A 74 17.50 -80.46 25.22
N ALA A 75 16.57 -81.38 24.92
CA ALA A 75 15.84 -82.21 25.88
C ALA A 75 14.66 -81.58 26.66
N HIS A 76 13.44 -82.02 26.28
CA HIS A 76 12.56 -82.89 27.08
C HIS A 76 11.08 -82.69 26.72
N LEU A 77 10.64 -83.41 25.69
CA LEU A 77 9.30 -84.03 25.64
C LEU A 77 9.53 -85.48 25.21
N SER A 78 10.18 -86.28 26.07
CA SER A 78 9.48 -87.29 26.85
C SER A 78 7.96 -87.30 26.68
N SER A 79 7.48 -88.40 26.11
CA SER A 79 6.17 -89.00 26.37
C SER A 79 4.94 -88.15 26.00
N SER A 80 4.56 -88.21 24.73
CA SER A 80 3.19 -88.60 24.38
C SER A 80 3.15 -88.94 22.89
N ARG A 81 3.05 -90.24 22.60
CA ARG A 81 2.65 -90.88 21.33
C ARG A 81 3.12 -90.20 20.02
N PRO A 82 3.97 -90.83 19.19
CA PRO A 82 4.21 -90.32 17.84
C PRO A 82 2.87 -90.26 17.10
N PRO A 83 2.37 -89.08 16.69
CA PRO A 83 1.32 -89.05 15.70
C PRO A 83 1.98 -89.60 14.43
N THR A 84 1.30 -90.54 13.79
CA THR A 84 1.72 -91.26 12.59
C THR A 84 2.50 -90.35 11.64
N ILE A 85 3.56 -90.81 10.96
CA ILE A 85 4.39 -90.04 9.99
C ILE A 85 3.55 -89.06 9.14
N ARG A 86 2.33 -89.47 8.81
CA ARG A 86 1.27 -88.68 8.18
C ARG A 86 1.01 -87.29 8.82
N ALA A 87 0.95 -87.14 10.14
CA ALA A 87 0.62 -85.88 10.83
C ALA A 87 1.78 -84.85 10.84
N GLN A 88 3.02 -85.34 10.98
CA GLN A 88 4.18 -84.47 10.82
C GLN A 88 4.40 -84.10 9.36
N PHE A 89 4.13 -85.04 8.44
CA PHE A 89 4.10 -84.74 7.01
C PHE A 89 3.03 -83.69 6.67
N THR A 90 1.80 -83.79 7.21
CA THR A 90 0.75 -82.79 6.92
C THR A 90 1.08 -81.42 7.51
N THR A 91 1.64 -81.35 8.72
CA THR A 91 2.01 -80.06 9.33
C THR A 91 3.18 -79.41 8.61
N THR A 92 4.19 -80.20 8.20
CA THR A 92 5.33 -79.68 7.43
C THR A 92 4.96 -79.37 5.98
N GLN A 93 4.01 -80.08 5.37
CA GLN A 93 3.43 -79.73 4.07
C GLN A 93 2.68 -78.39 4.17
N TYR A 94 1.81 -78.25 5.16
CA TYR A 94 1.08 -77.00 5.40
C TYR A 94 2.00 -75.80 5.64
N LEU A 95 3.06 -75.96 6.43
CA LEU A 95 4.04 -74.89 6.64
C LEU A 95 4.88 -74.60 5.39
N ARG A 96 5.21 -75.60 4.56
CA ARG A 96 5.87 -75.38 3.27
C ARG A 96 4.97 -74.64 2.28
N GLU A 97 3.69 -74.97 2.25
CA GLU A 97 2.68 -74.30 1.44
C GLU A 97 2.49 -72.85 1.90
N GLN A 98 2.40 -72.60 3.22
CA GLN A 98 2.39 -71.23 3.76
C GLN A 98 3.67 -70.46 3.45
N LEU A 99 4.85 -71.10 3.50
CA LEU A 99 6.11 -70.48 3.12
C LEU A 99 6.20 -70.20 1.61
N ALA A 100 5.63 -71.08 0.79
CA ALA A 100 5.52 -70.88 -0.66
C ALA A 100 4.61 -69.68 -0.96
N ASP A 101 3.42 -69.63 -0.37
CA ASP A 101 2.49 -68.50 -0.48
C ASP A 101 3.10 -67.19 0.02
N ALA A 102 3.82 -67.24 1.16
CA ALA A 102 4.50 -66.06 1.69
C ALA A 102 5.67 -65.62 0.79
N SER A 103 6.40 -66.57 0.20
CA SER A 103 7.47 -66.26 -0.76
C SER A 103 6.93 -65.68 -2.06
N GLU A 104 5.81 -66.20 -2.58
CA GLU A 104 5.17 -65.67 -3.78
C GLU A 104 4.62 -64.25 -3.54
N ARG A 105 4.02 -64.00 -2.36
CA ARG A 105 3.60 -62.65 -1.96
C ARG A 105 4.78 -61.69 -1.84
N LEU A 106 5.93 -62.16 -1.35
CA LEU A 106 7.15 -61.35 -1.26
C LEU A 106 7.75 -61.09 -2.65
N ASP A 107 7.72 -62.05 -3.55
CA ASP A 107 8.14 -61.89 -4.95
C ASP A 107 7.24 -60.92 -5.72
N LEU A 108 5.93 -60.97 -5.49
CA LEU A 108 5.00 -60.00 -6.06
C LEU A 108 5.23 -58.60 -5.48
N ALA A 109 5.37 -58.48 -4.16
CA ALA A 109 5.65 -57.20 -3.50
C ALA A 109 6.99 -56.59 -3.95
N THR A 110 8.03 -57.41 -4.12
CA THR A 110 9.33 -56.96 -4.63
C THR A 110 9.25 -56.54 -6.09
N LYS A 111 8.58 -57.30 -6.96
CA LYS A 111 8.33 -56.89 -8.36
C LYS A 111 7.54 -55.60 -8.48
N GLU A 112 6.56 -55.40 -7.59
CA GLU A 112 5.82 -54.14 -7.55
C GLU A 112 6.68 -52.98 -7.01
N ALA A 113 7.55 -53.24 -6.02
CA ALA A 113 8.48 -52.24 -5.50
C ALA A 113 9.49 -51.81 -6.58
N THR A 114 10.10 -52.75 -7.30
CA THR A 114 11.02 -52.43 -8.41
C THR A 114 10.30 -51.69 -9.53
N ARG A 115 9.07 -52.09 -9.88
CA ARG A 115 8.27 -51.37 -10.88
C ARG A 115 7.95 -49.94 -10.47
N ARG A 116 7.68 -49.69 -9.18
CA ARG A 116 7.46 -48.33 -8.64
C ARG A 116 8.76 -47.52 -8.61
N GLU A 117 9.87 -48.13 -8.23
CA GLU A 117 11.20 -47.48 -8.25
C GLU A 117 11.64 -47.13 -9.67
N GLU A 118 11.46 -48.02 -10.64
CA GLU A 118 11.72 -47.77 -12.06
C GLU A 118 10.81 -46.66 -12.61
N ALA A 119 9.52 -46.65 -12.23
CA ALA A 119 8.60 -45.59 -12.62
C ALA A 119 9.01 -44.22 -12.04
N HIS A 120 9.38 -44.16 -10.76
CA HIS A 120 9.88 -42.93 -10.13
C HIS A 120 11.26 -42.51 -10.68
N ALA A 121 12.13 -43.47 -11.01
CA ALA A 121 13.41 -43.19 -11.65
C ALA A 121 13.21 -42.61 -13.06
N ALA A 122 12.27 -43.18 -13.84
CA ALA A 122 11.90 -42.67 -15.16
C ALA A 122 11.25 -41.28 -15.07
N GLU A 123 10.37 -41.04 -14.08
CA GLU A 123 9.77 -39.73 -13.84
C GLU A 123 10.83 -38.68 -13.46
N ARG A 124 11.77 -39.03 -12.57
CA ARG A 124 12.89 -38.16 -12.20
C ARG A 124 13.82 -37.89 -13.37
N ALA A 125 14.11 -38.89 -14.20
CA ALA A 125 14.93 -38.72 -15.40
C ALA A 125 14.24 -37.81 -16.43
N ALA A 126 12.94 -37.99 -16.65
CA ALA A 126 12.15 -37.13 -17.53
C ALA A 126 12.03 -35.69 -16.99
N ALA A 127 11.92 -35.52 -15.67
CA ALA A 127 11.94 -34.20 -15.04
C ALA A 127 13.31 -33.53 -15.20
N ALA A 128 14.42 -34.26 -15.00
CA ALA A 128 15.77 -33.76 -15.20
C ALA A 128 16.00 -33.34 -16.68
N GLU A 129 15.58 -34.16 -17.64
CA GLU A 129 15.70 -33.85 -19.07
C GLU A 129 14.91 -32.59 -19.45
N LYS A 130 13.69 -32.41 -18.92
CA LYS A 130 12.90 -31.18 -19.12
C LYS A 130 13.61 -29.96 -18.53
N THR A 131 14.12 -30.06 -17.29
CA THR A 131 14.86 -28.94 -16.68
C THR A 131 16.15 -28.60 -17.43
N GLU A 132 16.85 -29.60 -17.97
CA GLU A 132 18.02 -29.37 -18.82
C GLU A 132 17.65 -28.74 -20.16
N ALA A 133 16.53 -29.15 -20.76
CA ALA A 133 16.01 -28.55 -21.98
C ALA A 133 15.59 -27.08 -21.76
N ASP A 134 14.89 -26.79 -20.67
CA ASP A 134 14.50 -25.43 -20.27
C ASP A 134 15.72 -24.56 -19.96
N ALA A 135 16.74 -25.12 -19.28
CA ALA A 135 18.00 -24.42 -19.04
C ALA A 135 18.76 -24.11 -20.33
N ARG A 136 18.81 -25.06 -21.29
CA ARG A 136 19.43 -24.84 -22.60
C ARG A 136 18.68 -23.81 -23.43
N ALA A 137 17.34 -23.81 -23.38
CA ALA A 137 16.52 -22.81 -24.04
C ALA A 137 16.77 -21.41 -23.45
N ALA A 138 16.77 -21.28 -22.12
CA ALA A 138 17.06 -20.02 -21.43
C ALA A 138 18.48 -19.50 -21.73
N GLU A 139 19.49 -20.38 -21.83
CA GLU A 139 20.85 -19.99 -22.24
C GLU A 139 20.92 -19.53 -23.71
N ALA A 140 20.16 -20.15 -24.61
CA ALA A 140 20.10 -19.73 -26.01
C ALA A 140 19.42 -18.35 -26.14
N ASP A 141 18.33 -18.12 -25.40
CA ASP A 141 17.66 -16.82 -25.34
C ASP A 141 18.57 -15.75 -24.73
N ALA A 142 19.31 -16.07 -23.66
CA ALA A 142 20.27 -15.15 -23.07
C ALA A 142 21.44 -14.82 -24.02
N LYS A 143 21.92 -15.80 -24.81
CA LYS A 143 22.98 -15.59 -25.81
C LYS A 143 22.49 -14.71 -26.97
N THR A 144 21.31 -14.99 -27.52
CA THR A 144 20.73 -14.16 -28.60
C THR A 144 20.45 -12.74 -28.12
N ALA A 145 19.94 -12.56 -26.90
CA ALA A 145 19.77 -11.24 -26.30
C ALA A 145 21.11 -10.52 -26.10
N ALA A 146 22.16 -11.21 -25.64
CA ALA A 146 23.49 -10.63 -25.49
C ALA A 146 24.11 -10.24 -26.84
N ASP A 147 23.95 -11.05 -27.89
CA ASP A 147 24.46 -10.75 -29.22
C ASP A 147 23.68 -9.61 -29.89
N ALA A 148 22.36 -9.52 -29.66
CA ALA A 148 21.55 -8.38 -30.08
C ALA A 148 22.03 -7.08 -29.41
N LEU A 149 22.28 -7.10 -28.09
CA LEU A 149 22.82 -5.94 -27.37
C LEU A 149 24.24 -5.57 -27.82
N ARG A 150 25.08 -6.55 -28.16
CA ARG A 150 26.41 -6.28 -28.74
C ARG A 150 26.30 -5.65 -30.11
N ALA A 151 25.37 -6.12 -30.95
CA ALA A 151 25.14 -5.55 -32.28
C ALA A 151 24.71 -4.07 -32.18
N THR A 152 23.79 -3.74 -31.26
CA THR A 152 23.37 -2.34 -31.05
C THR A 152 24.51 -1.48 -30.50
N ILE A 153 25.34 -2.00 -29.58
CA ILE A 153 26.53 -1.28 -29.10
C ILE A 153 27.49 -0.98 -30.25
N GLU A 154 27.74 -1.94 -31.15
CA GLU A 154 28.61 -1.73 -32.30
C GLU A 154 28.02 -0.77 -33.34
N GLU A 155 26.70 -0.72 -33.50
CA GLU A 155 26.01 0.29 -34.31
C GLU A 155 26.18 1.69 -33.71
N MET A 156 25.89 1.86 -32.41
CA MET A 156 26.07 3.13 -31.70
C MET A 156 27.53 3.61 -31.71
N LYS A 157 28.50 2.70 -31.68
CA LYS A 157 29.92 3.04 -31.84
C LYS A 157 30.24 3.57 -33.23
N ARG A 158 29.70 2.95 -34.29
CA ARG A 158 29.86 3.44 -35.68
C ARG A 158 29.27 4.84 -35.82
N GLU A 159 28.04 5.05 -35.36
CA GLU A 159 27.40 6.37 -35.37
C GLU A 159 28.24 7.42 -34.60
N LEU A 160 28.80 7.04 -33.44
CA LEU A 160 29.66 7.93 -32.67
C LEU A 160 30.94 8.31 -33.45
N ASP A 161 31.55 7.36 -34.16
CA ASP A 161 32.75 7.60 -34.95
C ASP A 161 32.44 8.47 -36.19
N GLU A 162 31.31 8.24 -36.87
CA GLU A 162 30.82 9.12 -37.95
C GLU A 162 30.59 10.56 -37.44
N VAL A 163 30.01 10.72 -36.25
CA VAL A 163 29.81 12.04 -35.63
C VAL A 163 31.15 12.69 -35.27
N LYS A 164 32.15 11.93 -34.82
CA LYS A 164 33.50 12.46 -34.56
C LYS A 164 34.19 12.91 -35.83
N GLU A 165 34.11 12.12 -36.90
CA GLU A 165 34.67 12.48 -38.22
C GLU A 165 33.98 13.74 -38.78
N PHE A 166 32.65 13.80 -38.70
CA PHE A 166 31.89 14.99 -39.09
C PHE A 166 32.30 16.23 -38.28
N ARG A 167 32.48 16.08 -36.96
CA ARG A 167 32.92 17.19 -36.10
C ARG A 167 34.35 17.64 -36.45
N GLY A 168 35.25 16.70 -36.75
CA GLY A 168 36.60 16.98 -37.21
C GLY A 168 36.61 17.73 -38.55
N GLY A 169 35.86 17.24 -39.54
CA GLY A 169 35.71 17.88 -40.84
C GLY A 169 35.07 19.27 -40.74
N LYS A 170 34.05 19.43 -39.89
CA LYS A 170 33.44 20.74 -39.61
C LYS A 170 34.45 21.72 -39.01
N GLN A 171 35.29 21.28 -38.06
CA GLN A 171 36.32 22.14 -37.48
C GLN A 171 37.36 22.55 -38.52
N ALA A 172 37.85 21.60 -39.34
CA ALA A 172 38.78 21.90 -40.43
C ALA A 172 38.20 22.93 -41.42
N MET A 173 36.93 22.77 -41.80
CA MET A 173 36.24 23.74 -42.66
C MET A 173 36.10 25.12 -42.01
N ILE A 174 35.83 25.18 -40.70
CA ILE A 174 35.79 26.44 -39.95
C ILE A 174 37.16 27.11 -39.95
N ASP A 175 38.24 26.35 -39.75
CA ASP A 175 39.61 26.86 -39.72
C ASP A 175 40.05 27.34 -41.11
N GLU A 176 39.68 26.64 -42.19
CA GLU A 176 39.91 27.08 -43.57
C GLU A 176 39.16 28.39 -43.89
N ILE A 177 37.90 28.50 -43.48
CA ILE A 177 37.12 29.74 -43.66
C ILE A 177 37.72 30.88 -42.85
N ALA A 178 38.22 30.61 -41.64
CA ALA A 178 38.88 31.60 -40.81
C ALA A 178 40.20 32.08 -41.46
N GLY A 179 41.00 31.15 -41.99
CA GLY A 179 42.22 31.45 -42.74
C GLY A 179 41.94 32.30 -43.98
N ALA A 180 40.99 31.86 -44.83
CA ALA A 180 40.60 32.61 -46.03
C ALA A 180 40.07 34.01 -45.71
N LYS A 181 39.31 34.17 -44.62
CA LYS A 181 38.86 35.49 -44.15
C LYS A 181 40.02 36.38 -43.70
N ALA A 182 41.01 35.82 -43.00
CA ALA A 182 42.19 36.56 -42.56
C ALA A 182 43.04 37.01 -43.76
N ASP A 183 43.24 36.14 -44.75
CA ASP A 183 43.97 36.47 -45.99
C ASP A 183 43.26 37.56 -46.77
N LEU A 184 41.94 37.47 -46.89
CA LEU A 184 41.13 38.47 -47.57
C LEU A 184 41.15 39.81 -46.82
N ALA A 185 41.14 39.79 -45.49
CA ALA A 185 41.31 40.99 -44.67
C ALA A 185 42.68 41.64 -44.90
N ARG A 186 43.77 40.86 -44.88
CA ARG A 186 45.13 41.36 -45.17
C ARG A 186 45.22 41.96 -46.57
N ALA A 187 44.72 41.27 -47.60
CA ALA A 187 44.71 41.78 -48.96
C ALA A 187 43.86 43.08 -49.11
N ARG A 188 42.74 43.19 -48.38
CA ARG A 188 41.93 44.42 -48.34
C ARG A 188 42.66 45.56 -47.65
N GLU A 189 43.36 45.30 -46.55
CA GLU A 189 44.15 46.32 -45.86
C GLU A 189 45.28 46.83 -46.75
N GLU A 190 46.02 45.93 -47.40
CA GLU A 190 47.08 46.30 -48.34
C GLU A 190 46.54 47.11 -49.51
N ALA A 191 45.42 46.69 -50.11
CA ALA A 191 44.76 47.43 -51.17
C ALA A 191 44.27 48.82 -50.69
N ALA A 192 43.75 48.92 -49.46
CA ALA A 192 43.34 50.19 -48.87
C ALA A 192 44.52 51.12 -48.57
N ARG A 193 45.65 50.58 -48.10
CA ARG A 193 46.90 51.33 -47.90
C ARG A 193 47.40 51.89 -49.23
N ALA A 194 47.52 51.05 -50.26
CA ALA A 194 47.94 51.49 -51.59
C ALA A 194 46.97 52.54 -52.20
N ALA A 195 45.66 52.36 -52.02
CA ALA A 195 44.66 53.34 -52.46
C ALA A 195 44.78 54.68 -51.72
N ASN A 196 45.08 54.65 -50.41
CA ASN A 196 45.28 55.87 -49.62
C ASN A 196 46.58 56.59 -49.99
N GLU A 197 47.67 55.87 -50.21
CA GLU A 197 48.95 56.43 -50.66
C GLU A 197 48.80 57.12 -52.01
N THR A 198 48.21 56.44 -52.99
CA THR A 198 47.94 57.02 -54.32
C THR A 198 46.94 58.18 -54.22
N ARG A 199 45.92 58.11 -53.37
CA ARG A 199 44.98 59.20 -53.14
C ARG A 199 45.67 60.42 -52.53
N LEU A 200 46.57 60.22 -51.57
CA LEU A 200 47.32 61.30 -50.95
C LEU A 200 48.26 61.97 -51.95
N ALA A 201 49.03 61.19 -52.72
CA ALA A 201 49.89 61.71 -53.78
C ALA A 201 49.08 62.54 -54.79
N ASN A 202 47.99 61.99 -55.31
CA ASN A 202 47.10 62.69 -56.23
C ASN A 202 46.45 63.94 -55.59
N ALA A 203 46.15 63.92 -54.29
CA ALA A 203 45.58 65.06 -53.59
C ALA A 203 46.60 66.18 -53.38
N LEU A 204 47.86 65.84 -53.09
CA LEU A 204 48.96 66.79 -52.98
C LEU A 204 49.22 67.45 -54.33
N GLU A 205 49.38 66.68 -55.40
CA GLU A 205 49.55 67.21 -56.76
C GLU A 205 48.37 68.11 -57.17
N LYS A 206 47.14 67.68 -56.90
CA LYS A 206 45.94 68.52 -57.14
C LYS A 206 45.95 69.78 -56.29
N SER A 207 46.43 69.74 -55.05
CA SER A 207 46.53 70.92 -54.19
C SER A 207 47.58 71.90 -54.70
N GLU A 208 48.72 71.43 -55.19
CA GLU A 208 49.77 72.26 -55.78
C GLU A 208 49.25 72.95 -57.04
N LEU A 209 48.68 72.17 -57.97
CA LEU A 209 48.05 72.73 -59.17
C LEU A 209 46.93 73.71 -58.83
N ALA A 210 46.08 73.40 -57.85
CA ALA A 210 45.02 74.31 -57.41
C ALA A 210 45.59 75.62 -56.86
N LYS A 211 46.67 75.60 -56.08
CA LYS A 211 47.35 76.82 -55.60
C LYS A 211 47.94 77.63 -56.75
N GLU A 212 48.51 76.99 -57.75
CA GLU A 212 49.02 77.68 -58.94
C GLU A 212 47.89 78.37 -59.73
N TYR A 213 46.76 77.69 -59.90
CA TYR A 213 45.57 78.27 -60.54
C TYR A 213 44.92 79.36 -59.69
N GLU A 214 44.87 79.18 -58.38
CA GLU A 214 44.37 80.16 -57.41
C GLU A 214 45.24 81.42 -57.44
N HIS A 215 46.57 81.29 -57.43
CA HIS A 215 47.49 82.42 -57.57
C HIS A 215 47.28 83.16 -58.90
N LYS A 216 47.18 82.43 -60.02
CA LYS A 216 46.90 83.04 -61.34
C LYS A 216 45.54 83.74 -61.36
N PHE A 217 44.55 83.17 -60.69
CA PHE A 217 43.20 83.73 -60.60
C PHE A 217 43.14 84.94 -59.67
N ASP A 218 43.86 84.94 -58.56
CA ASP A 218 43.94 86.05 -57.63
C ASP A 218 44.74 87.21 -58.21
N GLU A 219 45.79 86.93 -58.99
CA GLU A 219 46.48 87.97 -59.76
C GLU A 219 45.56 88.59 -60.81
N LEU A 220 44.77 87.78 -61.53
CA LEU A 220 43.76 88.31 -62.47
C LEU A 220 42.65 89.08 -61.75
N LYS A 221 42.18 88.62 -60.59
CA LYS A 221 41.22 89.34 -59.74
C LYS A 221 41.80 90.66 -59.25
N ARG A 222 43.08 90.68 -58.84
CA ARG A 222 43.76 91.88 -58.38
C ARG A 222 43.82 92.89 -59.51
N GLN A 223 44.30 92.48 -60.68
CA GLN A 223 44.33 93.32 -61.89
C GLN A 223 42.95 93.85 -62.25
N THR A 224 41.93 92.98 -62.30
CA THR A 224 40.56 93.40 -62.62
C THR A 224 39.94 94.25 -61.51
N SER A 225 40.25 94.01 -60.23
CA SER A 225 39.77 94.82 -59.10
C SER A 225 40.43 96.19 -59.08
N GLU A 226 41.72 96.29 -59.41
CA GLU A 226 42.44 97.55 -59.58
C GLU A 226 41.89 98.34 -60.77
N ASP A 227 41.64 97.67 -61.89
CA ASP A 227 40.99 98.26 -63.06
C ASP A 227 39.54 98.70 -62.76
N LEU A 228 38.80 97.96 -61.93
CA LEU A 228 37.46 98.35 -61.48
C LEU A 228 37.52 99.46 -60.43
N GLU A 229 38.46 99.44 -59.50
CA GLU A 229 38.60 100.44 -58.44
C GLU A 229 39.00 101.81 -58.99
N THR A 230 39.82 101.82 -60.05
CA THR A 230 40.18 103.01 -60.81
C THR A 230 39.04 103.52 -61.70
N ARG A 231 38.12 102.63 -62.13
CA ARG A 231 36.97 102.99 -63.00
C ARG A 231 35.65 103.26 -62.27
N LEU A 232 35.47 102.76 -61.05
CA LEU A 232 34.22 102.87 -60.29
C LEU A 232 34.21 104.13 -59.41
N ASP A 233 33.17 104.94 -59.56
CA ASP A 233 32.90 106.10 -58.71
C ASP A 233 32.62 105.70 -57.24
N ASP A 234 32.87 106.61 -56.29
CA ASP A 234 32.67 106.39 -54.85
C ASP A 234 31.23 105.98 -54.47
N ASN A 235 30.22 106.44 -55.22
CA ASN A 235 28.83 106.03 -55.02
C ASN A 235 28.63 104.55 -55.36
N SER A 236 29.21 104.08 -56.48
CA SER A 236 29.19 102.68 -56.88
C SER A 236 29.90 101.79 -55.83
N LYS A 237 31.02 102.26 -55.27
CA LYS A 237 31.73 101.57 -54.17
C LYS A 237 30.85 101.44 -52.91
N ARG A 238 30.11 102.50 -52.55
CA ARG A 238 29.18 102.48 -51.40
C ARG A 238 28.01 101.51 -51.62
N ILE A 239 27.42 101.50 -52.82
CA ILE A 239 26.34 100.57 -53.19
C ILE A 239 26.83 99.12 -53.13
N LEU A 240 28.03 98.83 -53.65
CA LEU A 240 28.62 97.49 -53.57
C LEU A 240 28.90 97.05 -52.13
N ALA A 241 29.39 97.96 -51.28
CA ALA A 241 29.60 97.68 -49.86
C ALA A 241 28.27 97.39 -49.13
N GLN A 242 27.21 98.13 -49.44
CA GLN A 242 25.86 97.86 -48.91
C GLN A 242 25.32 96.52 -49.43
N ASN A 243 25.46 96.22 -50.72
CA ASN A 243 25.07 94.92 -51.29
C ASN A 243 25.84 93.76 -50.66
N ARG A 244 27.11 93.97 -50.30
CA ARG A 244 27.90 92.97 -49.56
C ARG A 244 27.36 92.75 -48.16
N LYS A 245 27.06 93.82 -47.41
CA LYS A 245 26.43 93.71 -46.07
C LYS A 245 25.09 92.97 -46.14
N LEU A 246 24.22 93.35 -47.09
CA LEU A 246 22.94 92.68 -47.31
C LEU A 246 23.12 91.19 -47.69
N ALA A 247 24.13 90.87 -48.51
CA ALA A 247 24.44 89.48 -48.84
C ALA A 247 24.94 88.68 -47.63
N ASP A 248 25.73 89.29 -46.74
CA ASP A 248 26.20 88.65 -45.51
C ASP A 248 25.07 88.43 -44.50
N GLU A 249 24.17 89.41 -44.34
CA GLU A 249 22.94 89.28 -43.56
C GLU A 249 22.05 88.16 -44.11
N LEU A 250 21.84 88.11 -45.43
CA LEU A 250 21.07 87.04 -46.07
C LEU A 250 21.71 85.66 -45.83
N ARG A 251 23.04 85.54 -45.92
CA ARG A 251 23.75 84.29 -45.62
C ARG A 251 23.54 83.87 -44.16
N LEU A 252 23.57 84.80 -43.22
CA LEU A 252 23.30 84.54 -41.80
C LEU A 252 21.87 84.03 -41.61
N HIS A 253 20.87 84.67 -42.24
CA HIS A 253 19.48 84.21 -42.23
C HIS A 253 19.29 82.84 -42.89
N MET A 254 20.01 82.55 -43.98
CA MET A 254 19.98 81.23 -44.62
C MET A 254 20.59 80.15 -43.72
N ARG A 255 21.68 80.45 -43.01
CA ARG A 255 22.29 79.52 -42.04
C ARG A 255 21.35 79.24 -40.87
N ALA A 256 20.78 80.29 -40.27
CA ALA A 256 19.81 80.15 -39.18
C ALA A 256 18.57 79.36 -39.62
N SER A 257 18.04 79.63 -40.82
CA SER A 257 16.93 78.85 -41.39
C SER A 257 17.30 77.38 -41.58
N ALA A 258 18.50 77.09 -42.07
CA ALA A 258 18.98 75.72 -42.25
C ALA A 258 19.21 75.00 -40.92
N GLU A 259 19.68 75.69 -39.88
CA GLU A 259 19.79 75.14 -38.51
C GLU A 259 18.42 74.81 -37.93
N LEU A 260 17.48 75.75 -37.99
CA LEU A 260 16.09 75.52 -37.58
C LEU A 260 15.44 74.37 -38.35
N GLU A 261 15.71 74.21 -39.64
CA GLU A 261 15.24 73.06 -40.42
C GLU A 261 15.85 71.73 -39.96
N ARG A 262 17.13 71.70 -39.57
CA ARG A 262 17.78 70.50 -39.02
C ARG A 262 17.17 70.14 -37.68
N GLU A 263 17.01 71.09 -36.77
CA GLU A 263 16.36 70.89 -35.47
C GLU A 263 14.93 70.40 -35.63
N LYS A 264 14.15 71.02 -36.52
CA LYS A 264 12.79 70.57 -36.86
C LYS A 264 12.77 69.12 -37.33
N LYS A 265 13.74 68.70 -38.17
CA LYS A 265 13.84 67.30 -38.63
C LYS A 265 14.20 66.34 -37.48
N VAL A 266 15.10 66.73 -36.59
CA VAL A 266 15.48 65.95 -35.41
C VAL A 266 14.27 65.77 -34.47
N LEU A 267 13.64 66.88 -34.08
CA LEU A 267 12.45 66.87 -33.23
C LEU A 267 11.29 66.09 -33.86
N PHE A 268 11.10 66.18 -35.17
CA PHE A 268 10.09 65.39 -35.88
C PHE A 268 10.37 63.88 -35.76
N ASN A 269 11.62 63.47 -35.94
CA ASN A 269 12.01 62.06 -35.82
C ASN A 269 11.88 61.56 -34.38
N GLU A 270 12.27 62.36 -33.38
CA GLU A 270 12.08 62.05 -31.96
C GLU A 270 10.61 61.94 -31.59
N ASN A 271 9.78 62.91 -32.01
CA ASN A 271 8.34 62.85 -31.78
C ASN A 271 7.73 61.60 -32.42
N ARG A 272 8.20 61.21 -33.61
CA ARG A 272 7.78 59.97 -34.27
C ARG A 272 8.25 58.71 -33.53
N LYS A 273 9.42 58.71 -32.89
CA LYS A 273 9.90 57.60 -32.04
C LYS A 273 9.06 57.50 -30.77
N LEU A 274 8.93 58.60 -30.04
CA LEU A 274 8.15 58.68 -28.79
C LEU A 274 6.68 58.27 -28.99
N ARG A 275 6.05 58.68 -30.10
CA ARG A 275 4.69 58.24 -30.43
C ARG A 275 4.58 56.71 -30.56
N ARG A 276 5.56 56.07 -31.20
CA ARG A 276 5.57 54.60 -31.30
C ARG A 276 5.83 53.94 -29.96
N GLU A 277 6.72 54.50 -29.14
CA GLU A 277 6.95 53.97 -27.80
C GLU A 277 5.71 54.07 -26.91
N VAL A 278 4.97 55.19 -26.98
CA VAL A 278 3.72 55.35 -26.25
C VAL A 278 2.67 54.34 -26.72
N GLU A 279 2.54 54.13 -28.04
CA GLU A 279 1.63 53.12 -28.58
C GLU A 279 2.01 51.71 -28.10
N LEU A 280 3.29 51.34 -28.17
CA LEU A 280 3.76 50.05 -27.70
C LEU A 280 3.53 49.87 -26.18
N ARG A 281 3.78 50.91 -25.38
CA ARG A 281 3.50 50.87 -23.93
C ARG A 281 2.01 50.67 -23.66
N ARG A 282 1.15 51.38 -24.39
CA ARG A 282 -0.31 51.21 -24.31
C ARG A 282 -0.73 49.79 -24.66
N GLU A 283 -0.24 49.22 -25.76
CA GLU A 283 -0.54 47.83 -26.15
C GLU A 283 -0.08 46.83 -25.07
N MET A 284 1.11 47.04 -24.49
CA MET A 284 1.63 46.21 -23.39
C MET A 284 0.76 46.32 -22.14
N GLU A 285 0.36 47.53 -21.75
CA GLU A 285 -0.57 47.77 -20.64
C GLU A 285 -1.91 47.07 -20.87
N GLU A 286 -2.45 47.12 -22.09
CA GLU A 286 -3.67 46.38 -22.44
C GLU A 286 -3.50 44.87 -22.30
N VAL A 287 -2.36 44.31 -22.71
CA VAL A 287 -2.07 42.88 -22.55
C VAL A 287 -1.93 42.52 -21.07
N TYR A 288 -1.23 43.32 -20.27
CA TYR A 288 -1.12 43.09 -18.82
C TYR A 288 -2.46 43.23 -18.11
N ALA A 289 -3.29 44.20 -18.49
CA ALA A 289 -4.64 44.36 -17.95
C ALA A 289 -5.51 43.14 -18.28
N LYS A 290 -5.46 42.64 -19.53
CA LYS A 290 -6.17 41.41 -19.93
C LYS A 290 -5.70 40.20 -19.12
N ARG A 291 -4.38 40.00 -19.00
CA ARG A 291 -3.80 38.91 -18.18
C ARG A 291 -4.22 39.02 -16.72
N PHE A 292 -4.18 40.22 -16.15
CA PHE A 292 -4.59 40.49 -14.78
C PHE A 292 -6.07 40.15 -14.56
N VAL A 293 -6.95 40.53 -15.49
CA VAL A 293 -8.38 40.19 -15.39
C VAL A 293 -8.61 38.68 -15.49
N SER A 294 -7.92 37.97 -16.40
CA SER A 294 -8.01 36.50 -16.49
C SER A 294 -7.50 35.81 -15.23
N GLN A 295 -6.32 36.20 -14.73
CA GLN A 295 -5.75 35.68 -13.49
C GLN A 295 -6.65 35.97 -12.29
N LYS A 296 -7.27 37.16 -12.22
CA LYS A 296 -8.22 37.51 -11.17
C LYS A 296 -9.44 36.60 -11.20
N LYS A 297 -10.00 36.32 -12.38
CA LYS A 297 -11.12 35.37 -12.52
C LYS A 297 -10.72 33.96 -12.06
N GLU A 298 -9.55 33.48 -12.47
CA GLU A 298 -9.02 32.18 -12.03
C GLU A 298 -8.84 32.13 -10.51
N HIS A 299 -8.30 33.20 -9.92
CA HIS A 299 -8.14 33.33 -8.47
C HIS A 299 -9.49 33.39 -7.75
N ASP A 300 -10.48 34.11 -8.28
CA ASP A 300 -11.83 34.17 -7.70
C ASP A 300 -12.51 32.79 -7.74
N VAL A 301 -12.40 32.06 -8.85
CA VAL A 301 -12.89 30.67 -8.96
C VAL A 301 -12.18 29.74 -7.97
N ALA A 302 -10.85 29.83 -7.86
CA ALA A 302 -10.08 29.05 -6.89
C ALA A 302 -10.49 29.39 -5.45
N LYS A 303 -10.72 30.67 -5.14
CA LYS A 303 -11.17 31.16 -3.84
C LYS A 303 -12.55 30.63 -3.49
N ASP A 304 -13.49 30.62 -4.44
CA ASP A 304 -14.82 30.07 -4.21
C ASP A 304 -14.80 28.55 -4.05
N ARG A 305 -13.90 27.85 -4.77
CA ARG A 305 -13.66 26.43 -4.55
C ARG A 305 -13.10 26.14 -3.16
N VAL A 306 -12.16 26.95 -2.67
CA VAL A 306 -11.63 26.84 -1.30
C VAL A 306 -12.76 27.03 -0.28
N LYS A 307 -13.59 28.07 -0.42
CA LYS A 307 -14.76 28.25 0.48
C LYS A 307 -15.72 27.05 0.43
N ALA A 308 -15.99 26.51 -0.75
CA ALA A 308 -16.86 25.34 -0.89
C ALA A 308 -16.26 24.12 -0.17
N LEU A 309 -14.95 23.89 -0.30
CA LEU A 309 -14.24 22.83 0.42
C LEU A 309 -14.24 23.07 1.93
N GLU A 310 -14.01 24.30 2.39
CA GLU A 310 -14.10 24.67 3.81
C GLU A 310 -15.50 24.41 4.37
N HIS A 311 -16.56 24.74 3.62
CA HIS A 311 -17.94 24.45 4.01
C HIS A 311 -18.23 22.94 4.02
N ALA A 312 -17.72 22.19 3.05
CA ALA A 312 -17.88 20.73 3.02
C ALA A 312 -17.17 20.06 4.21
N VAL A 313 -15.93 20.48 4.51
CA VAL A 313 -15.19 19.98 5.67
C VAL A 313 -15.94 20.32 6.97
N LYS A 314 -16.41 21.57 7.13
CA LYS A 314 -17.19 21.98 8.31
C LYS A 314 -18.46 21.14 8.49
N ARG A 315 -19.17 20.83 7.39
CA ARG A 315 -20.36 19.95 7.43
C ARG A 315 -19.97 18.56 7.90
N VAL A 316 -18.99 17.94 7.25
CA VAL A 316 -18.53 16.60 7.62
C VAL A 316 -18.05 16.53 9.07
N THR A 317 -17.31 17.54 9.56
CA THR A 317 -16.91 17.58 10.98
C THR A 317 -18.10 17.73 11.92
N SER A 318 -19.10 18.54 11.56
CA SER A 318 -20.34 18.67 12.33
C SER A 318 -21.11 17.36 12.36
N ASP A 319 -21.29 16.72 11.21
CA ASP A 319 -21.99 15.44 11.08
C ASP A 319 -21.29 14.35 11.91
N PHE A 320 -19.94 14.35 11.96
CA PHE A 320 -19.18 13.45 12.82
C PHE A 320 -19.34 13.77 14.31
N ASP A 321 -19.37 15.05 14.70
CA ASP A 321 -19.58 15.41 16.11
C ASP A 321 -20.99 15.06 16.57
N ASP A 322 -22.01 15.30 15.73
CA ASP A 322 -23.40 14.91 15.98
C ASP A 322 -23.55 13.39 16.10
N GLU A 323 -22.91 12.63 15.20
CA GLU A 323 -22.90 11.16 15.27
C GLU A 323 -22.16 10.65 16.51
N ARG A 324 -21.06 11.30 16.90
CA ARG A 324 -20.35 10.97 18.15
C ARG A 324 -21.20 11.25 19.37
N GLU A 325 -21.94 12.35 19.40
CA GLU A 325 -22.88 12.65 20.49
C GLU A 325 -24.02 11.63 20.51
N ARG A 326 -24.60 11.29 19.35
CA ARG A 326 -25.64 10.26 19.22
C ARG A 326 -25.15 8.91 19.77
N ILE A 327 -24.02 8.41 19.30
CA ILE A 327 -23.41 7.16 19.78
C ILE A 327 -23.13 7.22 21.29
N ALA A 328 -22.65 8.37 21.80
CA ALA A 328 -22.40 8.53 23.22
C ALA A 328 -23.69 8.46 24.05
N THR A 329 -24.77 9.08 23.58
CA THR A 329 -26.08 9.04 24.25
C THR A 329 -26.71 7.65 24.21
N GLU A 330 -26.65 6.96 23.06
CA GLU A 330 -27.12 5.58 22.90
C GLU A 330 -26.33 4.64 23.81
N ALA A 331 -25.00 4.69 23.78
CA ALA A 331 -24.15 3.88 24.64
C ALA A 331 -24.33 4.18 26.14
N TRP A 332 -24.63 5.43 26.50
CA TRP A 332 -24.98 5.79 27.88
C TRP A 332 -26.32 5.19 28.29
N GLY A 333 -27.34 5.27 27.42
CA GLY A 333 -28.65 4.65 27.62
C GLY A 333 -28.56 3.13 27.79
N ASP A 334 -27.85 2.45 26.88
CA ASP A 334 -27.63 1.00 26.94
C ASP A 334 -26.88 0.59 28.22
N ARG A 335 -25.86 1.35 28.60
CA ARG A 335 -25.13 1.11 29.86
C ARG A 335 -26.02 1.30 31.07
N SER A 336 -26.90 2.31 31.06
CA SER A 336 -27.85 2.55 32.15
C SER A 336 -28.89 1.42 32.24
N ALA A 337 -29.50 1.04 31.13
CA ALA A 337 -30.47 -0.06 31.06
C ALA A 337 -29.84 -1.39 31.52
N ALA A 338 -28.65 -1.73 31.02
CA ALA A 338 -27.92 -2.93 31.44
C ALA A 338 -27.57 -2.89 32.94
N ALA A 339 -27.29 -1.71 33.50
CA ALA A 339 -27.03 -1.56 34.93
C ALA A 339 -28.31 -1.75 35.78
N GLU A 340 -29.46 -1.27 35.30
CA GLU A 340 -30.77 -1.49 35.93
C GLU A 340 -31.16 -2.97 35.92
N ASP A 341 -31.07 -3.63 34.77
CA ASP A 341 -31.31 -5.07 34.63
C ASP A 341 -30.40 -5.90 35.54
N ALA A 342 -29.10 -5.57 35.57
CA ALA A 342 -28.15 -6.22 36.47
C ALA A 342 -28.55 -6.05 37.95
N ASN A 343 -29.05 -4.88 38.33
CA ASN A 343 -29.53 -4.62 39.68
C ASN A 343 -30.82 -5.37 40.00
N GLU A 344 -31.76 -5.47 39.06
CA GLU A 344 -32.99 -6.24 39.22
C GLU A 344 -32.70 -7.73 39.36
N LEU A 345 -31.85 -8.30 38.51
CA LEU A 345 -31.40 -9.68 38.61
C LEU A 345 -30.69 -9.96 39.94
N ARG A 346 -29.85 -9.04 40.42
CA ARG A 346 -29.23 -9.15 41.76
C ARG A 346 -30.28 -9.18 42.88
N ARG A 347 -31.33 -8.34 42.80
CA ARG A 347 -32.44 -8.35 43.77
C ARG A 347 -33.21 -9.68 43.71
N LEU A 348 -33.54 -10.15 42.51
CA LEU A 348 -34.24 -11.42 42.30
C LEU A 348 -33.43 -12.60 42.87
N LEU A 349 -32.14 -12.67 42.57
CA LEU A 349 -31.22 -13.67 43.11
C LEU A 349 -31.19 -13.63 44.63
N HIS A 350 -31.23 -12.44 45.23
CA HIS A 350 -31.27 -12.28 46.67
C HIS A 350 -32.58 -12.81 47.28
N PHE A 351 -33.73 -12.52 46.68
CA PHE A 351 -35.02 -13.07 47.11
C PHE A 351 -35.08 -14.59 46.94
N LYS A 352 -34.65 -15.13 45.80
CA LYS A 352 -34.60 -16.57 45.55
C LYS A 352 -33.65 -17.28 46.51
N SER A 353 -32.51 -16.69 46.83
CA SER A 353 -31.59 -17.21 47.85
C SER A 353 -32.23 -17.27 49.24
N LYS A 354 -33.04 -16.26 49.60
CA LYS A 354 -33.83 -16.27 50.86
C LYS A 354 -34.90 -17.35 50.86
N GLU A 355 -35.68 -17.48 49.79
CA GLU A 355 -36.69 -18.53 49.62
C GLU A 355 -36.06 -19.92 49.73
N LEU A 356 -34.92 -20.15 49.05
CA LEU A 356 -34.16 -21.40 49.17
C LEU A 356 -33.70 -21.66 50.60
N SER A 357 -33.28 -20.63 51.35
CA SER A 357 -32.95 -20.80 52.77
C SER A 357 -34.17 -21.20 53.60
N VAL A 358 -35.36 -20.67 53.32
CA VAL A 358 -36.59 -21.04 54.03
C VAL A 358 -36.99 -22.46 53.69
N ILE A 359 -36.98 -22.84 52.41
CA ILE A 359 -37.25 -24.21 51.95
C ILE A 359 -36.27 -25.18 52.60
N LYS A 360 -34.98 -24.84 52.67
CA LYS A 360 -33.96 -25.66 53.35
C LYS A 360 -34.26 -25.84 54.84
N LYS A 361 -34.74 -24.80 55.54
CA LYS A 361 -35.17 -24.91 56.95
C LYS A 361 -36.39 -25.81 57.11
N LEU A 362 -37.42 -25.63 56.27
CA LEU A 362 -38.63 -26.45 56.27
C LEU A 362 -38.33 -27.92 55.95
N ALA A 363 -37.49 -28.18 54.95
CA ALA A 363 -37.06 -29.53 54.61
C ALA A 363 -36.31 -30.19 55.78
N LYS A 364 -35.44 -29.44 56.48
CA LYS A 364 -34.77 -29.92 57.69
C LYS A 364 -35.77 -30.27 58.80
N GLU A 365 -36.79 -29.45 59.01
CA GLU A 365 -37.84 -29.71 60.00
C GLU A 365 -38.70 -30.92 59.62
N ALA A 366 -39.11 -31.06 58.35
CA ALA A 366 -39.85 -32.22 57.88
C ALA A 366 -39.08 -33.54 58.06
N VAL A 367 -37.76 -33.52 57.81
CA VAL A 367 -36.89 -34.67 58.07
C VAL A 367 -36.79 -34.97 59.57
N LYS A 368 -36.69 -33.94 60.42
CA LYS A 368 -36.69 -34.09 61.87
C LYS A 368 -38.00 -34.70 62.38
N GLN A 369 -39.14 -34.12 61.99
CA GLN A 369 -40.47 -34.63 62.35
C GLN A 369 -40.66 -36.08 61.88
N ARG A 370 -40.20 -36.41 60.67
CA ARG A 370 -40.19 -37.79 60.18
C ARG A 370 -39.32 -38.70 61.05
N GLY A 371 -38.12 -38.26 61.43
CA GLY A 371 -37.24 -39.01 62.33
C GLY A 371 -37.84 -39.24 63.71
N ASP A 372 -38.49 -38.22 64.28
CA ASP A 372 -39.19 -38.32 65.57
C ASP A 372 -40.38 -39.30 65.48
N MET A 373 -41.13 -39.26 64.36
CA MET A 373 -42.22 -40.18 64.08
C MET A 373 -41.74 -41.62 63.86
N GLU A 374 -40.63 -41.81 63.13
CA GLU A 374 -39.97 -43.10 62.96
C GLU A 374 -39.53 -43.67 64.31
N ARG A 375 -38.93 -42.84 65.17
CA ARG A 375 -38.57 -43.23 66.54
C ARG A 375 -39.79 -43.62 67.38
N PHE A 376 -40.86 -42.82 67.38
CA PHE A 376 -42.09 -43.16 68.10
C PHE A 376 -42.71 -44.49 67.63
N MET A 377 -42.72 -44.74 66.33
CA MET A 377 -43.23 -46.00 65.76
C MET A 377 -42.35 -47.20 66.13
N ILE A 378 -41.02 -47.03 66.16
CA ILE A 378 -40.08 -48.05 66.64
C ILE A 378 -40.32 -48.33 68.12
N ASP A 379 -40.40 -47.29 68.96
CA ASP A 379 -40.64 -47.42 70.40
C ASP A 379 -42.01 -48.10 70.67
N SER A 380 -43.06 -47.73 69.91
CA SER A 380 -44.38 -48.37 69.98
C SER A 380 -44.33 -49.85 69.60
N LEU A 381 -43.60 -50.19 68.53
CA LEU A 381 -43.37 -51.58 68.13
C LEU A 381 -42.57 -52.36 69.18
N GLU A 382 -41.59 -51.74 69.83
CA GLU A 382 -40.84 -52.36 70.92
C GLU A 382 -41.72 -52.64 72.15
N ILE A 383 -42.60 -51.71 72.53
CA ILE A 383 -43.56 -51.91 73.63
C ILE A 383 -44.49 -53.08 73.30
N VAL A 384 -45.09 -53.11 72.11
CA VAL A 384 -45.98 -54.20 71.68
C VAL A 384 -45.23 -55.53 71.66
N LYS A 385 -43.99 -55.57 71.16
CA LYS A 385 -43.17 -56.79 71.18
C LYS A 385 -42.84 -57.26 72.60
N LYS A 386 -42.53 -56.34 73.52
CA LYS A 386 -42.31 -56.65 74.94
C LYS A 386 -43.58 -57.21 75.58
N GLU A 387 -44.75 -56.70 75.21
CA GLU A 387 -46.04 -57.17 75.73
C GLU A 387 -46.50 -58.49 75.09
N ILE A 388 -46.24 -58.73 73.81
CA ILE A 388 -46.41 -60.05 73.19
C ILE A 388 -45.48 -61.07 73.86
N ALA A 389 -44.23 -60.68 74.14
CA ALA A 389 -43.31 -61.54 74.88
C ALA A 389 -43.80 -61.78 76.32
N SER A 390 -44.33 -60.75 77.00
CA SER A 390 -44.87 -60.86 78.35
C SER A 390 -46.14 -61.74 78.39
N GLU A 391 -47.08 -61.59 77.46
CA GLU A 391 -48.25 -62.48 77.29
C GLU A 391 -47.83 -63.91 76.94
N ARG A 392 -46.78 -64.08 76.15
CA ARG A 392 -46.25 -65.42 75.82
C ARG A 392 -45.53 -66.06 77.02
N THR A 393 -44.99 -65.27 77.94
CA THR A 393 -44.47 -65.74 79.23
C THR A 393 -45.56 -65.91 80.30
N ARG A 394 -46.67 -65.15 80.22
CA ARG A 394 -47.81 -65.18 81.17
C ARG A 394 -48.88 -66.21 80.77
N GLY A 395 -48.91 -66.59 79.49
CA GLY A 395 -49.77 -67.59 78.88
C GLY A 395 -48.97 -68.74 78.25
N GLY A 396 -47.92 -69.18 78.95
CA GLY A 396 -47.12 -70.35 78.59
C GLY A 396 -47.40 -71.53 79.50
N GLY A 397 -48.52 -72.22 79.27
CA GLY A 397 -48.84 -73.52 79.87
C GLY A 397 -49.65 -74.40 78.92
N GLY A 398 -48.94 -75.13 78.03
CA GLY A 398 -49.42 -76.28 77.25
C GLY A 398 -50.24 -75.93 76.00
N GLY A 399 -50.01 -76.50 74.80
CA GLY A 399 -49.12 -77.56 74.36
C GLY A 399 -49.55 -78.00 72.94
N GLY A 400 -48.59 -78.48 72.12
CA GLY A 400 -48.81 -79.30 70.91
C GLY A 400 -49.47 -78.60 69.71
N GLY A 401 -49.11 -78.79 68.44
CA GLY A 401 -48.29 -79.81 67.80
C GLY A 401 -48.87 -80.03 66.38
N GLY A 402 -48.01 -80.10 65.37
CA GLY A 402 -48.37 -80.47 63.99
C GLY A 402 -49.11 -79.38 63.20
N GLY A 403 -48.91 -79.16 61.92
CA GLY A 403 -48.34 -80.03 60.91
C GLY A 403 -49.17 -79.86 59.63
N ALA A 404 -48.56 -79.20 58.65
CA ALA A 404 -48.79 -79.34 57.21
C ALA A 404 -50.12 -78.90 56.55
N ARG A 405 -49.89 -78.33 55.35
CA ARG A 405 -50.56 -78.64 54.07
C ARG A 405 -51.68 -77.71 53.58
N ALA A 406 -51.22 -76.85 52.66
CA ALA A 406 -51.66 -76.68 51.26
C ALA A 406 -53.08 -76.19 50.91
N THR A 407 -53.10 -75.55 49.73
CA THR A 407 -54.21 -75.43 48.76
C THR A 407 -55.35 -74.48 49.20
N SER A 408 -55.92 -73.57 48.41
CA SER A 408 -55.75 -73.10 47.02
C SER A 408 -56.96 -72.20 46.72
N THR A 409 -56.85 -71.28 45.75
CA THR A 409 -57.99 -70.76 44.94
C THR A 409 -58.93 -69.84 45.74
N SER A 410 -59.59 -68.78 45.27
CA SER A 410 -60.06 -68.28 43.97
C SER A 410 -60.62 -66.87 44.27
N THR A 411 -60.34 -65.85 43.46
CA THR A 411 -61.29 -65.29 42.48
C THR A 411 -62.20 -64.17 43.02
N SER A 412 -61.91 -62.97 42.50
CA SER A 412 -62.85 -61.97 41.94
C SER A 412 -63.72 -61.04 42.78
N THR A 413 -63.96 -59.90 42.11
CA THR A 413 -65.11 -58.98 42.17
C THR A 413 -65.13 -57.85 43.20
N SER A 414 -64.72 -56.68 42.71
CA SER A 414 -65.51 -55.44 42.64
C SER A 414 -66.65 -55.25 43.65
N SER A 415 -66.56 -54.17 44.44
CA SER A 415 -67.63 -53.17 44.53
C SER A 415 -67.16 -51.99 45.39
N THR A 416 -67.09 -50.82 44.76
CA THR A 416 -67.31 -49.54 45.43
C THR A 416 -68.72 -49.55 46.00
N ALA A 417 -68.83 -49.83 47.28
CA ALA A 417 -70.04 -49.63 48.07
C ALA A 417 -69.64 -48.93 49.36
N ALA A 418 -70.38 -47.88 49.67
CA ALA A 418 -70.30 -47.11 50.90
C ALA A 418 -70.19 -48.04 52.12
N LEU A 419 -69.19 -47.80 52.96
CA LEU A 419 -69.13 -48.35 54.30
C LEU A 419 -69.06 -47.20 55.29
N SER A 420 -70.19 -47.08 55.97
CA SER A 420 -70.37 -46.61 57.32
C SER A 420 -69.11 -46.65 58.18
N ASP A 421 -68.87 -45.51 58.83
CA ASP A 421 -68.16 -45.31 60.08
C ASP A 421 -68.31 -46.50 61.05
N GLY A 422 -67.37 -47.43 60.96
CA GLY A 422 -67.18 -48.53 61.91
C GLY A 422 -65.91 -48.26 62.69
N SER A 423 -66.03 -47.48 63.77
CA SER A 423 -64.97 -47.29 64.76
C SER A 423 -64.59 -48.65 65.35
N VAL A 424 -63.55 -49.29 64.81
CA VAL A 424 -62.89 -50.42 65.49
C VAL A 424 -62.05 -49.83 66.62
N ASP A 425 -62.48 -50.04 67.85
CA ASP A 425 -61.75 -49.57 69.03
C ASP A 425 -60.43 -50.34 69.19
N ILE A 426 -59.30 -49.62 69.16
CA ILE A 426 -57.93 -50.15 69.25
C ILE A 426 -57.71 -51.01 70.51
N LYS A 427 -58.53 -50.77 71.55
CA LYS A 427 -58.48 -51.47 72.84
C LYS A 427 -58.93 -52.93 72.74
N ASP A 428 -59.72 -53.29 71.74
CA ASP A 428 -60.30 -54.62 71.59
C ASP A 428 -59.46 -55.55 70.71
N MET A 429 -58.31 -55.09 70.21
CA MET A 429 -57.43 -55.85 69.33
C MET A 429 -56.39 -56.69 70.11
N SER A 430 -56.14 -57.92 69.65
CA SER A 430 -55.01 -58.73 70.16
C SER A 430 -53.68 -58.00 69.93
N TRP A 431 -52.68 -58.23 70.78
CA TRP A 431 -51.38 -57.57 70.63
C TRP A 431 -50.67 -57.95 69.31
N ALA A 432 -50.90 -59.16 68.80
CA ALA A 432 -50.39 -59.60 67.50
C ALA A 432 -51.00 -58.82 66.32
N ASP A 433 -52.30 -58.51 66.39
CA ASP A 433 -52.96 -57.69 65.37
C ASP A 433 -52.50 -56.24 65.45
N ARG A 434 -52.27 -55.71 66.65
CA ARG A 434 -51.66 -54.38 66.85
C ARG A 434 -50.25 -54.29 66.27
N GLU A 435 -49.42 -55.32 66.42
CA GLU A 435 -48.09 -55.37 65.79
C GLU A 435 -48.19 -55.38 64.26
N ARG A 436 -49.09 -56.20 63.69
CA ARG A 436 -49.29 -56.28 62.23
C ARG A 436 -49.76 -54.94 61.67
N VAL A 437 -50.72 -54.28 62.34
CA VAL A 437 -51.17 -52.94 61.98
C VAL A 437 -50.02 -51.93 62.03
N LEU A 438 -49.23 -51.89 63.12
CA LEU A 438 -48.10 -50.97 63.23
C LEU A 438 -47.01 -51.23 62.16
N ARG A 439 -46.73 -52.49 61.82
CA ARG A 439 -45.79 -52.83 60.73
C ARG A 439 -46.33 -52.44 59.36
N THR A 440 -47.61 -52.68 59.09
CA THR A 440 -48.26 -52.25 57.85
C THR A 440 -48.32 -50.73 57.75
N LEU A 441 -48.53 -50.03 58.87
CA LEU A 441 -48.56 -48.57 58.95
C LEU A 441 -47.16 -47.99 58.74
N PHE A 442 -46.13 -48.60 59.34
CA PHE A 442 -44.73 -48.26 59.07
C PHE A 442 -44.36 -48.48 57.60
N ALA A 443 -44.72 -49.62 57.01
CA ALA A 443 -44.48 -49.92 55.60
C ALA A 443 -45.22 -48.94 54.67
N LYS A 444 -46.47 -48.59 55.01
CA LYS A 444 -47.27 -47.63 54.24
C LYS A 444 -46.74 -46.20 54.33
N MET A 445 -46.19 -45.81 55.48
CA MET A 445 -45.57 -44.50 55.69
C MET A 445 -44.18 -44.37 55.06
N THR A 446 -43.39 -45.44 55.08
CA THR A 446 -42.08 -45.47 54.39
C THR A 446 -42.23 -45.68 52.88
N ALA A 447 -43.30 -46.32 52.43
CA ALA A 447 -43.70 -46.39 51.02
C ALA A 447 -44.46 -45.12 50.59
N ALA A 448 -43.82 -43.95 50.69
CA ALA A 448 -44.38 -42.77 50.03
C ALA A 448 -44.41 -42.98 48.49
N PRO A 449 -45.44 -42.49 47.78
CA PRO A 449 -45.49 -42.53 46.33
C PRO A 449 -44.38 -41.64 45.78
N ARG A 450 -43.49 -42.21 44.97
CA ARG A 450 -42.62 -41.45 44.06
C ARG A 450 -43.51 -40.71 43.08
N ARG A 451 -43.98 -39.52 43.45
CA ARG A 451 -44.61 -38.61 42.50
C ARG A 451 -43.54 -38.18 41.52
N SER A 452 -43.71 -38.68 40.29
CA SER A 452 -43.25 -38.08 39.04
C SER A 452 -43.17 -36.56 39.18
N HIS A 453 -41.95 -36.06 39.31
CA HIS A 453 -41.63 -34.67 39.00
C HIS A 453 -41.05 -34.71 37.59
N GLY A 454 -41.91 -34.42 36.62
CA GLY A 454 -41.51 -34.23 35.24
C GLY A 454 -40.48 -33.10 35.18
N GLY A 455 -39.24 -33.46 34.88
CA GLY A 455 -38.22 -32.52 34.46
C GLY A 455 -38.57 -32.00 33.08
N GLY A 456 -39.22 -30.84 33.03
CA GLY A 456 -39.32 -30.02 31.83
C GLY A 456 -37.96 -29.40 31.53
N GLY A 457 -37.10 -30.12 30.82
CA GLY A 457 -35.94 -29.57 30.12
C GLY A 457 -36.43 -28.73 28.94
N GLY A 458 -36.68 -27.43 29.19
CA GLY A 458 -37.00 -26.45 28.16
C GLY A 458 -35.74 -25.88 27.53
N GLY A 459 -35.38 -26.45 26.37
CA GLY A 459 -34.78 -25.77 25.21
C GLY A 459 -33.65 -24.76 25.43
N GLU A 460 -32.41 -25.23 25.28
CA GLU A 460 -31.38 -24.43 24.60
C GLU A 460 -31.83 -24.15 23.17
N LYS A 461 -32.42 -22.98 22.92
CA LYS A 461 -32.35 -22.35 21.59
C LYS A 461 -31.13 -21.44 21.59
N LYS A 462 -30.08 -21.93 20.95
CA LYS A 462 -28.97 -21.11 20.43
C LYS A 462 -29.58 -20.00 19.56
N PRO A 463 -29.32 -18.70 19.81
CA PRO A 463 -29.58 -17.70 18.79
C PRO A 463 -28.61 -17.94 17.62
N PRO A 464 -29.07 -17.94 16.37
CA PRO A 464 -28.15 -17.79 15.25
C PRO A 464 -27.51 -16.40 15.37
N LEU A 465 -26.18 -16.38 15.37
CA LEU A 465 -25.41 -15.19 15.02
C LEU A 465 -25.73 -14.91 13.55
N ASP A 466 -26.71 -14.06 13.32
CA ASP A 466 -26.93 -13.40 12.05
C ASP A 466 -25.98 -12.20 12.02
N VAL A 467 -24.78 -12.44 11.49
CA VAL A 467 -23.89 -11.37 11.05
C VAL A 467 -24.48 -10.90 9.74
N GLY A 468 -25.20 -9.78 9.77
CA GLY A 468 -25.63 -9.07 8.58
C GLY A 468 -24.41 -8.60 7.81
N GLU A 469 -23.98 -9.43 6.86
CA GLU A 469 -22.99 -9.11 5.83
C GLU A 469 -23.71 -9.19 4.48
N GLU A 470 -24.44 -8.14 4.10
CA GLU A 470 -24.72 -7.81 2.70
C GLU A 470 -24.97 -6.29 2.57
N ALA A 471 -23.97 -5.57 2.08
CA ALA A 471 -24.13 -4.36 1.26
C ALA A 471 -22.79 -3.99 0.61
N LEU A 472 -22.27 -4.85 -0.28
CA LEU A 472 -21.32 -4.44 -1.30
C LEU A 472 -21.73 -5.09 -2.62
N ASP A 473 -22.79 -4.54 -3.21
CA ASP A 473 -22.99 -4.60 -4.64
C ASP A 473 -23.32 -3.19 -5.14
N GLY A 474 -22.54 -2.72 -6.11
CA GLY A 474 -22.67 -1.37 -6.68
C GLY A 474 -21.37 -0.59 -6.67
N LEU A 475 -20.56 -0.78 -7.72
CA LEU A 475 -20.04 0.28 -8.60
C LEU A 475 -18.86 -0.25 -9.44
N ARG A 476 -19.19 -1.03 -10.46
CA ARG A 476 -18.42 -1.04 -11.72
C ARG A 476 -19.40 -1.11 -12.87
N SER A 477 -19.70 0.05 -13.42
CA SER A 477 -19.74 0.37 -14.86
C SER A 477 -20.62 1.59 -15.03
N ASP A 478 -20.03 2.74 -15.33
CA ASP A 478 -20.73 3.75 -16.12
C ASP A 478 -19.86 4.09 -17.33
N PRO A 479 -20.30 3.72 -18.54
CA PRO A 479 -19.72 4.18 -19.77
C PRO A 479 -20.34 5.51 -20.19
N SER A 480 -19.59 6.23 -21.01
CA SER A 480 -20.09 7.24 -21.96
C SER A 480 -20.20 8.68 -21.43
N GLN A 481 -19.28 9.47 -21.97
CA GLN A 481 -19.45 10.88 -22.27
C GLN A 481 -20.82 11.21 -22.89
N PRO A 482 -21.17 12.50 -22.86
CA PRO A 482 -21.60 13.15 -24.09
C PRO A 482 -20.70 14.32 -24.46
N SER A 483 -20.21 14.25 -25.68
CA SER A 483 -19.87 15.38 -26.54
C SER A 483 -21.02 16.40 -26.58
N ILE A 484 -20.69 17.70 -26.63
CA ILE A 484 -21.16 18.66 -27.64
C ILE A 484 -20.50 20.04 -27.42
N ALA A 485 -20.12 20.65 -28.56
CA ALA A 485 -19.75 22.06 -28.84
C ALA A 485 -18.31 22.50 -28.61
#